data_AF-A0A9E4D2Q8-F1
#
_entry.id   AF-A0A9E4D2Q8-F1
#
_cell.length_a   1.000
_cell.length_b   1.000
_cell.length_c   1.000
_cell.angle_alpha   90.00
_cell.angle_beta   90.00
_cell.angle_gamma   90.00
#
_symmetry.space_group_name_H-M   'P 1'
#
loop_
_entity.id
_entity.type
_entity.pdbx_description
1 polymer ?
#
loop_
_entity_poly.entity_id
_entity_poly.type
_entity_poly.pdbx_seq_one_letter_code
_entity_poly.pdbx_strand_id
1 'polypeptide(L)' 'MATKPFFRRRKVCPFSGENAPAIDYKDVRLLQRYISERGK' A
#
# COMPACT_ATOMS: atom_id res chain seq x y z
N MET A 1 23.52 -15.49 19.76
CA MET A 1 23.21 -15.17 18.35
C MET A 1 22.22 -14.01 18.34
N ALA A 2 22.68 -12.78 18.17
CA ALA A 2 21.81 -11.60 18.25
C ALA A 2 20.85 -11.58 17.04
N THR A 3 19.55 -11.56 17.30
CA THR A 3 18.52 -11.45 16.26
C THR A 3 18.62 -10.08 15.61
N LYS A 4 18.85 -10.08 14.30
CA LYS A 4 18.98 -8.86 13.49
C LYS A 4 17.68 -8.04 13.66
N PRO A 5 17.73 -6.79 14.14
CA PRO A 5 16.52 -6.01 14.32
C PRO A 5 15.84 -5.87 12.95
N PHE A 6 14.63 -6.41 12.82
CA PHE A 6 13.84 -6.26 11.62
C PHE A 6 13.66 -4.75 11.38
N PHE A 7 14.24 -4.23 10.30
CA PHE A 7 14.01 -2.84 9.91
C PHE A 7 12.51 -2.67 9.71
N ARG A 8 11.84 -1.99 10.66
CA ARG A 8 10.43 -1.64 10.53
C ARG A 8 10.33 -0.64 9.40
N ARG A 9 9.89 -1.09 8.22
CA ARG A 9 9.60 -0.20 7.10
C ARG A 9 8.61 0.85 7.59
N ARG A 10 8.96 2.13 7.41
CA ARG A 10 8.07 3.24 7.79
C ARG A 10 6.74 3.06 7.07
N LYS A 11 5.63 3.31 7.75
CA LYS A 11 4.29 3.32 7.15
C LYS A 11 4.21 4.51 6.22
N VAL A 12 4.42 4.29 4.93
CA VAL A 12 4.36 5.31 3.89
C VAL A 12 3.22 4.96 2.94
N CYS A 13 2.41 5.97 2.61
CA CYS A 13 1.36 5.81 1.61
C CYS A 13 2.00 5.67 0.21
N PRO A 14 1.67 4.64 -0.57
CA PRO A 14 2.22 4.46 -1.91
C PRO A 14 1.78 5.54 -2.91
N PHE A 15 0.75 6.32 -2.57
CA PHE A 15 0.20 7.38 -3.42
C PHE A 15 0.70 8.79 -3.09
N SER A 16 1.46 8.96 -2.01
CA SER A 16 1.91 10.27 -1.54
C SER A 16 3.32 10.67 -2.02
N GLY A 17 3.98 9.81 -2.81
CA GLY A 17 5.32 10.08 -3.36
C GLY A 17 5.29 10.73 -4.74
N GLU A 18 6.39 11.33 -5.15
CA GLU A 18 6.52 12.06 -6.44
C GLU A 18 6.34 11.17 -7.68
N ASN A 19 6.47 9.85 -7.56
CA ASN A 19 6.25 8.86 -8.63
C ASN A 19 5.05 7.94 -8.35
N ALA A 20 4.07 8.45 -7.61
CA ALA A 20 2.86 7.71 -7.30
C ALA A 20 2.02 7.45 -8.57
N PRO A 21 1.41 6.26 -8.72
CA PRO A 21 0.46 6.01 -9.78
C PRO A 21 -0.81 6.83 -9.56
N ALA A 22 -1.37 7.37 -10.65
CA ALA A 22 -2.68 8.04 -10.62
C ALA A 22 -3.79 7.03 -10.30
N ILE A 23 -4.74 7.43 -9.46
CA ILE A 23 -5.87 6.59 -9.07
C ILE A 23 -7.01 6.84 -10.06
N ASP A 24 -7.30 5.84 -10.89
CA ASP A 24 -8.48 5.83 -11.76
C ASP A 24 -9.56 4.90 -11.17
N TYR A 25 -10.83 5.30 -11.30
CA TYR A 25 -11.97 4.49 -10.89
C TYR A 25 -12.15 3.24 -11.77
N LYS A 26 -11.60 3.26 -12.99
CA LYS A 26 -11.65 2.12 -13.91
C LYS A 26 -10.62 1.04 -13.57
N ASP A 27 -9.59 1.35 -12.78
CA ASP A 27 -8.59 0.36 -12.37
C ASP A 27 -9.08 -0.46 -11.16
N VAL A 28 -9.92 -1.45 -11.46
CA VAL A 28 -10.47 -2.40 -10.48
C VAL A 28 -9.37 -3.17 -9.75
N ARG A 29 -8.23 -3.45 -10.39
CA ARG A 29 -7.15 -4.26 -9.77
C ARG A 29 -6.43 -3.47 -8.68
N LEU A 30 -6.27 -2.17 -8.88
CA LEU A 30 -5.72 -1.26 -7.88
C LEU A 30 -6.69 -1.10 -6.72
N LEU A 31 -7.96 -0.80 -7.01
CA LEU A 31 -8.98 -0.53 -6.00
C LEU A 31 -9.27 -1.76 -5.12
N GLN A 32 -9.33 -2.95 -5.71
CA GLN A 32 -9.63 -4.20 -5.00
C GLN A 32 -8.65 -4.49 -3.85
N ARG A 33 -7.40 -4.02 -3.92
CA ARG A 33 -6.39 -4.21 -2.86
C ARG A 33 -6.67 -3.40 -1.59
N TYR A 34 -7.48 -2.35 -1.71
CA TYR A 34 -7.82 -1.44 -0.62
C TYR A 34 -9.25 -1.64 -0.11
N ILE A 35 -9.96 -2.63 -0.65
CA ILE A 35 -11.29 -3.04 -0.19
C ILE A 35 -11.11 -4.15 0.86
N SER A 36 -11.71 -3.97 2.03
CA SER A 36 -11.79 -5.00 3.05
C SER A 36 -12.67 -6.17 2.60
N GLU A 37 -12.51 -7.34 3.23
CA GLU A 37 -13.29 -8.55 2.90
C GLU A 37 -14.82 -8.33 3.00
N ARG A 38 -15.26 -7.30 3.74
CA ARG A 38 -16.67 -6.91 3.88
C ARG A 38 -17.14 -5.91 2.83
N GLY A 39 -16.32 -5.58 1.84
CA GLY A 39 -16.64 -4.60 0.80
C GLY A 39 -16.60 -3.14 1.27
N LYS A 40 -15.91 -2.86 2.39
CA LYS A 40 -15.67 -1.49 2.89
C LYS A 40 -14.27 -1.01 2.58
#